data_AF-A0A813ID73-F1
#
_entry.id   AF-A0A813ID73-F1
#
_cell.length_a   1.000
_cell.length_b   1.000
_cell.length_c   1.000
_cell.angle_alpha   90.00
_cell.angle_beta   90.00
_cell.angle_gamma   90.00
#
_symmetry.space_group_name_H-M   'P 1'
#
loop_
_entity.id
_entity.type
_entity.pdbx_description
1 polymer ?
#
loop_
_entity_poly.entity_id
_entity_poly.type
_entity_poly.pdbx_seq_one_letter_code
_entity_poly.pdbx_strand_id
1 'polypeptide(L)'
;HHLVVVSQDQVLTIEGTEFGVRALDPAGRCGAIDASTSIFVSYVETPVLTKVHVLPYGDTLPAAYSYDIFGDFIRPFLREHPFAIYGLGDHFAYRGVRFRVMATDPPQTAARVSSQTVVFFEG
;
A
#
# COMPACT_ATOMS: atom_id res chain seq x y z
N HIS A 1 2.16 31.66 -3.11
CA HIS A 1 1.04 30.75 -2.79
C HIS A 1 1.49 29.32 -3.03
N HIS A 2 1.60 28.51 -1.98
CA HIS A 2 1.92 27.10 -2.11
C HIS A 2 0.62 26.34 -2.29
N LEU A 3 0.45 25.71 -3.46
CA LEU A 3 -0.68 24.87 -3.79
C LEU A 3 -0.20 23.42 -3.73
N VAL A 4 -0.88 22.59 -2.95
CA VAL A 4 -0.54 21.16 -2.81
C VAL A 4 -1.63 20.36 -3.49
N VAL A 5 -1.28 19.58 -4.51
CA VAL A 5 -2.23 18.69 -5.17
C VAL A 5 -2.22 17.35 -4.45
N VAL A 6 -3.41 16.85 -4.14
CA VAL A 6 -3.62 15.54 -3.52
C VAL A 6 -4.57 14.68 -4.37
N SER A 7 -4.38 13.36 -4.32
CA SER A 7 -5.27 12.40 -4.94
C SER A 7 -6.02 11.58 -3.90
N GLN A 8 -7.23 11.15 -4.22
CA GLN A 8 -7.93 10.16 -3.39
C GLN A 8 -7.06 8.90 -3.29
N ASP A 9 -7.04 8.32 -2.08
CA ASP A 9 -6.21 7.21 -1.66
C ASP A 9 -4.69 7.47 -1.67
N GLN A 10 -4.24 8.71 -1.87
CA GLN A 10 -2.85 9.06 -1.63
C GLN A 10 -2.50 8.95 -0.14
N VAL A 11 -1.30 8.42 0.15
CA VAL A 11 -0.69 8.52 1.49
C VAL A 11 0.34 9.64 1.47
N LEU A 12 0.20 10.58 2.40
CA LEU A 12 1.09 11.70 2.64
C LEU A 12 1.88 11.45 3.92
N THR A 13 3.16 11.81 3.95
CA THR A 13 3.96 11.80 5.19
C THR A 13 4.17 13.24 5.64
N ILE A 14 3.66 13.59 6.81
CA ILE A 14 3.80 14.92 7.42
C ILE A 14 4.43 14.71 8.79
N GLU A 15 5.62 15.27 9.02
CA GLU A 15 6.37 15.16 10.29
C GLU A 15 6.48 13.70 10.81
N GLY A 16 6.69 12.75 9.90
CA GLY A 16 6.82 11.32 10.23
C GLY A 16 5.50 10.58 10.43
N THR A 17 4.36 11.25 10.32
CA THR A 17 3.02 10.65 10.42
C THR A 17 2.42 10.44 9.02
N GLU A 18 1.87 9.26 8.77
CA GLU A 18 1.17 8.93 7.52
C GLU A 18 -0.30 9.36 7.58
N PHE A 19 -0.74 10.14 6.60
CA PHE A 19 -2.12 10.56 6.41
C PHE A 19 -2.66 10.00 5.11
N GLY A 20 -3.77 9.26 5.18
CA GLY A 20 -4.48 8.76 4.02
C GLY A 20 -5.57 9.73 3.56
N VAL A 21 -5.55 10.14 2.30
CA VAL A 21 -6.60 10.96 1.69
C VAL A 21 -7.81 10.08 1.40
N ARG A 22 -8.78 10.04 2.32
CA ARG A 22 -9.95 9.14 2.21
C ARG A 22 -11.10 9.71 1.38
N ALA A 23 -11.26 11.03 1.38
CA ALA A 23 -12.34 11.72 0.68
C ALA A 23 -11.86 13.11 0.23
N LEU A 24 -12.49 13.61 -0.83
CA LEU A 24 -12.32 14.94 -1.36
C LEU A 24 -13.69 15.61 -1.47
N ASP A 25 -13.74 16.91 -1.22
CA ASP A 25 -14.91 17.75 -1.47
C ASP A 25 -14.47 19.00 -2.25
N PRO A 26 -14.95 19.21 -3.50
CA PRO A 26 -15.86 18.35 -4.25
C PRO A 26 -15.28 16.96 -4.55
N ALA A 27 -16.16 15.96 -4.63
CA ALA A 27 -15.76 14.60 -4.93
C ALA A 27 -15.06 14.49 -6.30
N GLY A 28 -13.95 13.75 -6.33
CA GLY A 28 -13.13 13.60 -7.54
C GLY A 28 -11.93 12.71 -7.28
N ARG A 29 -11.08 12.53 -8.29
CA ARG A 29 -9.82 11.75 -8.16
C ARG A 29 -8.68 12.54 -7.55
N CYS A 30 -8.68 13.86 -7.74
CA CYS A 30 -7.66 14.77 -7.22
C CYS A 30 -8.27 16.13 -6.85
N GLY A 31 -7.58 16.85 -5.98
CA GLY A 31 -7.95 18.18 -5.51
C GLY A 31 -6.72 19.01 -5.17
N ALA A 32 -6.89 20.33 -5.07
CA ALA A 32 -5.85 21.25 -4.66
C ALA A 32 -6.15 21.76 -3.24
N ILE A 33 -5.14 21.71 -2.37
CA ILE A 33 -5.17 22.25 -1.02
C ILE A 33 -4.51 23.62 -1.06
N ASP A 34 -5.22 24.61 -0.53
CA ASP A 34 -4.75 25.96 -0.28
C ASP A 34 -5.13 26.42 1.14
N ALA A 35 -4.84 27.69 1.46
CA ALA A 35 -5.11 28.27 2.77
C ALA A 35 -6.61 28.37 3.14
N SER A 36 -7.51 28.20 2.16
CA SER A 36 -8.96 28.20 2.37
C SER A 36 -9.56 26.79 2.50
N THR A 37 -8.75 25.76 2.30
CA THR A 37 -9.20 24.37 2.35
C THR A 37 -9.38 23.88 3.78
N SER A 38 -10.59 23.45 4.14
CA SER A 38 -10.87 22.79 5.42
C SER A 38 -10.42 21.33 5.38
N ILE A 39 -9.58 20.92 6.33
CA ILE A 39 -9.08 19.55 6.46
C ILE A 39 -9.72 18.90 7.69
N PHE A 40 -10.36 17.74 7.49
CA PHE A 40 -10.90 16.92 8.56
C PHE A 40 -10.05 15.67 8.74
N VAL A 41 -9.59 15.43 9.97
CA VAL A 41 -8.80 14.24 10.31
C VAL A 41 -9.65 13.34 11.19
N SER A 42 -9.82 12.08 10.78
CA SER A 42 -10.40 11.04 11.61
C SER A 42 -9.28 10.12 12.08
N TYR A 43 -9.20 9.90 13.39
CA TYR A 43 -8.26 8.95 13.98
C TYR A 43 -8.88 7.56 13.90
N VAL A 44 -8.83 6.95 12.72
CA VAL A 44 -9.12 5.53 12.55
C VAL A 44 -7.81 4.78 12.69
N GLU A 45 -7.61 4.09 13.80
CA GLU A 45 -6.51 3.14 13.93
C GLU A 45 -6.73 2.01 12.92
N THR A 46 -6.02 2.10 11.80
CA THR A 46 -5.93 0.99 10.85
C THR A 46 -4.69 0.21 11.23
N PRO A 47 -4.81 -1.03 11.76
CA PRO A 47 -3.66 -1.84 12.15
C PRO A 47 -2.64 -1.92 11.01
N VAL A 48 -1.35 -1.88 11.37
CA VAL A 48 -0.23 -1.94 10.44
C VAL A 48 0.62 -3.14 10.76
N LEU A 49 1.03 -3.88 9.73
CA LEU A 49 2.00 -4.95 9.88
C LEU A 49 3.40 -4.38 10.08
N THR A 50 4.13 -4.91 11.06
CA THR A 50 5.57 -4.65 11.19
C THR A 50 6.32 -5.37 10.08
N LYS A 51 5.89 -6.59 9.75
CA LYS A 51 6.50 -7.42 8.71
C LYS A 51 5.45 -8.20 7.95
N VAL A 52 5.72 -8.47 6.68
CA VAL A 52 4.93 -9.39 5.86
C VAL A 52 5.88 -10.22 4.99
N HIS A 53 5.61 -11.52 4.88
CA HIS A 53 6.31 -12.40 3.95
C HIS A 53 5.35 -12.79 2.84
N VAL A 54 5.73 -12.52 1.60
CA VAL A 54 4.94 -12.85 0.41
C VAL A 54 5.80 -13.68 -0.53
N LEU A 55 5.24 -14.71 -1.16
CA LEU A 55 5.96 -15.49 -2.17
C LEU A 55 5.19 -15.50 -3.49
N PRO A 56 5.88 -15.38 -4.63
CA PRO A 56 5.25 -15.55 -5.93
C PRO A 56 4.91 -17.02 -6.18
N TYR A 57 3.89 -17.23 -6.98
CA TYR A 57 3.61 -18.51 -7.61
C TYR A 57 4.56 -18.71 -8.79
N GLY A 58 5.46 -19.69 -8.69
CA GLY A 58 6.50 -19.94 -9.68
C GLY A 58 5.99 -20.17 -11.10
N ASP A 59 4.81 -20.80 -11.24
CA ASP A 59 4.11 -21.02 -12.52
C ASP A 59 3.59 -19.74 -13.16
N THR A 60 3.54 -18.63 -12.41
CA THR A 60 3.06 -17.32 -12.91
C THR A 60 4.19 -16.33 -13.17
N LEU A 61 5.44 -16.69 -12.89
CA LEU A 61 6.58 -15.82 -13.10
C LEU A 61 6.87 -15.66 -14.61
N PRO A 62 7.25 -14.46 -15.07
CA PRO A 62 7.58 -14.24 -16.47
C PRO A 62 8.81 -15.07 -16.87
N ALA A 63 8.69 -15.87 -17.92
CA ALA A 63 9.80 -16.66 -18.46
C ALA A 63 10.62 -15.92 -19.53
N ALA A 64 10.08 -14.81 -20.07
CA ALA A 64 10.62 -14.17 -21.27
C ALA A 64 11.65 -13.06 -20.99
N TYR A 65 11.80 -12.61 -19.74
CA TYR A 65 12.69 -11.50 -19.37
C TYR A 65 13.20 -11.62 -17.93
N SER A 66 14.27 -10.91 -17.61
CA SER A 66 14.79 -10.75 -16.25
C SER A 66 13.94 -9.75 -15.47
N TYR A 67 13.62 -10.06 -14.21
CA TYR A 67 12.77 -9.23 -13.37
C TYR A 67 13.31 -9.09 -11.95
N ASP A 68 12.93 -7.99 -11.28
CA ASP A 68 13.03 -7.80 -9.83
C ASP A 68 11.65 -8.01 -9.21
N ILE A 69 11.47 -9.09 -8.44
CA ILE A 69 10.19 -9.45 -7.82
C ILE A 69 9.65 -8.29 -6.97
N PHE A 70 10.53 -7.63 -6.20
CA PHE A 70 10.10 -6.55 -5.32
C PHE A 70 9.88 -5.25 -6.08
N GLY A 71 10.84 -4.86 -6.91
CA GLY A 71 10.81 -3.61 -7.68
C GLY A 71 9.70 -3.56 -8.73
N ASP A 72 9.48 -4.66 -9.45
CA ASP A 72 8.58 -4.68 -10.61
C ASP A 72 7.15 -5.07 -10.26
N PHE A 73 6.94 -5.81 -9.17
CA PHE A 73 5.63 -6.35 -8.82
C PHE A 73 5.13 -5.96 -7.43
N ILE A 74 5.85 -6.33 -6.37
CA ILE A 74 5.32 -6.19 -5.00
C ILE A 74 5.19 -4.71 -4.60
N ARG A 75 6.28 -3.95 -4.71
CA ARG A 75 6.30 -2.54 -4.33
C ARG A 75 5.27 -1.68 -5.09
N PRO A 76 5.15 -1.76 -6.43
CA PRO A 76 4.13 -0.99 -7.14
C PRO A 76 2.71 -1.41 -6.76
N PHE A 77 2.44 -2.71 -6.61
CA PHE A 77 1.13 -3.18 -6.15
C PHE A 77 0.74 -2.59 -4.80
N LEU A 78 1.61 -2.65 -3.80
CA LEU A 78 1.34 -2.10 -2.46
C LEU A 78 1.10 -0.58 -2.48
N ARG A 79 1.79 0.15 -3.36
CA ARG A 79 1.61 1.60 -3.54
C ARG A 79 0.29 1.97 -4.18
N GLU A 80 -0.21 1.16 -5.10
CA GLU A 80 -1.52 1.34 -5.72
C GLU A 80 -2.67 0.96 -4.76
N HIS A 81 -2.37 0.19 -3.70
CA HIS A 81 -3.35 -0.31 -2.74
C HIS A 81 -2.97 0.00 -1.28
N PRO A 82 -2.72 1.27 -0.91
CA PRO A 82 -2.14 1.64 0.38
C PRO A 82 -3.03 1.35 1.60
N PHE A 83 -4.33 1.12 1.38
CA PHE A 83 -5.31 0.79 2.43
C PHE A 83 -5.80 -0.66 2.36
N ALA A 84 -5.25 -1.47 1.46
CA ALA A 84 -5.57 -2.89 1.44
C ALA A 84 -5.07 -3.58 2.71
N ILE A 85 -5.84 -4.58 3.14
CA ILE A 85 -5.55 -5.39 4.33
C ILE A 85 -5.05 -6.75 3.84
N TYR A 86 -3.96 -7.22 4.45
CA TYR A 86 -3.30 -8.47 4.11
C TYR A 86 -3.16 -9.33 5.36
N GLY A 87 -3.59 -10.59 5.27
CA GLY A 87 -3.50 -11.61 6.30
C GLY A 87 -2.86 -12.89 5.78
N LEU A 88 -2.51 -13.80 6.71
CA LEU A 88 -1.92 -15.09 6.38
C LEU A 88 -2.81 -15.89 5.42
N GLY A 89 -2.24 -16.35 4.30
CA GLY A 89 -2.95 -17.14 3.31
C GLY A 89 -3.70 -16.32 2.27
N ASP A 90 -3.71 -14.99 2.36
CA ASP A 90 -4.28 -14.14 1.31
C ASP A 90 -3.50 -14.26 0.01
N HIS A 91 -4.21 -14.07 -1.10
CA HIS A 91 -3.65 -14.10 -2.44
C HIS A 91 -3.91 -12.76 -3.12
N PHE A 92 -2.94 -12.29 -3.88
CA PHE A 92 -3.12 -11.14 -4.76
C PHE A 92 -2.38 -11.37 -6.07
N ALA A 93 -2.72 -10.57 -7.09
CA ALA A 93 -2.09 -10.66 -8.38
C ALA A 93 -1.74 -9.26 -8.89
N TYR A 94 -0.59 -9.15 -9.55
CA TYR A 94 -0.18 -7.93 -10.20
C TYR A 94 0.56 -8.26 -11.50
N ARG A 95 0.12 -7.63 -12.60
CA ARG A 95 0.69 -7.84 -13.94
C ARG A 95 0.85 -9.31 -14.33
N GLY A 96 -0.13 -10.14 -13.97
CA GLY A 96 -0.17 -11.57 -14.29
C GLY A 96 0.59 -12.48 -13.32
N VAL A 97 1.42 -11.94 -12.42
CA VAL A 97 2.09 -12.72 -11.37
C VAL A 97 1.18 -12.82 -10.15
N ARG A 98 0.99 -14.03 -9.65
CA ARG A 98 0.24 -14.28 -8.40
C ARG A 98 1.20 -14.35 -7.23
N PHE A 99 0.73 -13.91 -6.07
CA PHE A 99 1.45 -13.94 -4.82
C PHE A 99 0.56 -14.51 -3.71
N ARG A 100 1.19 -15.12 -2.72
CA ARG A 100 0.55 -15.56 -1.47
C ARG A 100 1.24 -14.93 -0.27
N VAL A 101 0.47 -14.47 0.71
CA VAL A 101 0.97 -14.07 2.01
C VAL A 101 1.28 -15.32 2.84
N MET A 102 2.56 -15.48 3.19
CA MET A 102 3.11 -16.65 3.87
C MET A 102 3.25 -16.44 5.37
N ALA A 103 3.46 -15.19 5.80
CA ALA A 103 3.51 -14.83 7.21
C ALA A 103 3.19 -13.34 7.39
N THR A 104 2.68 -13.00 8.57
CA THR A 104 2.45 -11.64 9.04
C THR A 104 3.08 -11.44 10.40
N ASP A 105 3.45 -10.20 10.72
CA ASP A 105 3.87 -9.78 12.06
C ASP A 105 3.07 -8.52 12.44
N PRO A 106 2.19 -8.58 13.46
CA PRO A 106 1.98 -9.70 14.37
C PRO A 106 1.41 -10.96 13.68
N PRO A 107 1.74 -12.17 14.18
CA PRO A 107 1.30 -13.42 13.57
C PRO A 107 -0.22 -13.55 13.58
N GLN A 108 -0.78 -14.17 12.54
CA GLN A 108 -2.22 -14.39 12.36
C GLN A 108 -3.07 -13.10 12.38
N THR A 109 -2.43 -11.94 12.22
CA THR A 109 -3.12 -10.66 12.11
C THR A 109 -3.26 -10.27 10.65
N ALA A 110 -4.43 -9.73 10.29
CA ALA A 110 -4.69 -9.11 9.00
C ALA A 110 -4.64 -7.58 9.18
N ALA A 111 -3.75 -6.91 8.45
CA ALA A 111 -3.49 -5.49 8.63
C ALA A 111 -2.92 -4.85 7.34
N ARG A 112 -2.83 -3.52 7.32
CA ARG A 112 -2.25 -2.75 6.22
C ARG A 112 -0.74 -2.93 6.16
N VAL A 113 -0.19 -2.82 4.95
CA VAL A 113 1.25 -2.62 4.71
C VAL A 113 1.53 -1.13 4.55
N SER A 114 2.41 -0.56 5.37
CA SER A 114 2.81 0.85 5.31
C SER A 114 4.24 1.03 4.79
N SER A 115 4.72 2.27 4.72
CA SER A 115 6.14 2.54 4.41
C SER A 115 7.12 1.99 5.47
N GLN A 116 6.62 1.65 6.66
CA GLN A 116 7.42 1.12 7.76
C GLN A 116 7.39 -0.41 7.84
N THR A 117 6.54 -1.08 7.06
CA THR A 117 6.47 -2.54 7.02
C THR A 117 7.69 -3.10 6.28
N VAL A 118 8.39 -4.05 6.90
CA VAL A 118 9.43 -4.83 6.21
C VAL A 118 8.79 -5.93 5.39
N VAL A 119 9.06 -5.95 4.09
CA VAL A 119 8.52 -6.94 3.16
C VAL A 119 9.59 -7.98 2.84
N PHE A 120 9.35 -9.23 3.23
CA PHE A 120 10.13 -10.39 2.81
C PHE A 120 9.50 -10.98 1.56
N PHE A 121 10.33 -11.36 0.60
CA PHE A 121 9.88 -11.89 -0.69
C PHE A 121 10.75 -13.02 -1.24
N GLU A 122 11.72 -13.45 -0.45
CA GLU A 122 12.62 -14.56 -0.75
C GLU A 122 12.24 -15.77 0.10
N GLY A 123 12.54 -16.97 -0.40
CA GLY A 123 12.26 -18.26 0.25
C GLY A 123 13.54 -19.01 0.56
#